data_AF-A0A6S6PDQ2-F1
#
_entry.id   AF-A0A6S6PDQ2-F1
#
_cell.length_a   1.000
_cell.length_b   1.000
_cell.length_c   1.000
_cell.angle_alpha   90.00
_cell.angle_beta   90.00
_cell.angle_gamma   90.00
#
_symmetry.space_group_name_H-M   'P 1'
#
loop_
_entity.id
_entity.type
_entity.pdbx_description
1 polymer ?
#
loop_
_entity_poly.entity_id
_entity_poly.type
_entity_poly.pdbx_seq_one_letter_code
_entity_poly.pdbx_strand_id
1 'polypeptide(L)'
;MSFDLTPTIAQHDLARRTHEFAEQCIRPVALEYDQRQEFPWPVLEEAAARGFYSPLFYRDLIGDPTGLSLPMFMEELFWGVPASAWRSSCRRWRCRRSGRPPLPSRCCSGRRSASAPPAT
;
A
#
# COMPACT_ATOMS: atom_id res chain seq x y z
N MET A 1 -36.59 -13.09 -2.90
CA MET A 1 -35.65 -12.21 -2.16
C MET A 1 -35.17 -11.15 -3.13
N SER A 2 -35.39 -9.87 -2.81
CA SER A 2 -34.84 -8.76 -3.60
C SER A 2 -33.34 -8.67 -3.32
N PHE A 3 -32.54 -8.45 -4.36
CA PHE A 3 -31.10 -8.23 -4.24
C PHE A 3 -30.86 -6.76 -3.85
N ASP A 4 -30.15 -6.53 -2.75
CA ASP A 4 -29.80 -5.20 -2.23
C ASP A 4 -28.33 -5.20 -1.79
N LEU A 5 -27.58 -4.19 -2.24
CA LEU A 5 -26.16 -3.99 -1.96
C LEU A 5 -25.89 -2.68 -1.24
N THR A 6 -26.94 -2.01 -0.73
CA THR A 6 -26.80 -0.75 -0.02
C THR A 6 -26.04 -0.98 1.29
N PRO A 7 -24.85 -0.39 1.49
CA PRO A 7 -24.10 -0.60 2.71
C PRO A 7 -24.80 0.00 3.92
N THR A 8 -24.68 -0.69 5.05
CA THR A 8 -25.15 -0.19 6.34
C THR A 8 -24.17 0.83 6.91
N ILE A 9 -24.61 1.59 7.92
CA ILE A 9 -23.75 2.53 8.65
C ILE A 9 -22.55 1.80 9.28
N ALA A 10 -22.77 0.60 9.84
CA ALA A 10 -21.71 -0.21 10.42
C ALA A 10 -20.65 -0.64 9.39
N GLN A 11 -21.06 -0.93 8.15
CA GLN A 11 -20.16 -1.24 7.04
C GLN A 11 -19.37 -0.02 6.56
N HIS A 12 -19.99 1.17 6.53
CA HIS A 12 -19.27 2.41 6.29
C HIS A 12 -18.23 2.70 7.38
N ASP A 13 -18.57 2.45 8.65
CA ASP A 13 -17.64 2.61 9.77
C ASP A 13 -16.51 1.58 9.76
N LEU A 14 -16.78 0.36 9.30
CA LEU A 14 -15.76 -0.64 9.03
C LEU A 14 -14.79 -0.14 7.95
N ALA A 15 -15.31 0.24 6.78
CA ALA A 15 -14.49 0.70 5.66
C ALA A 15 -13.62 1.90 6.06
N ARG A 16 -14.20 2.91 6.71
CA ARG A 16 -13.47 4.10 7.16
C ARG A 16 -12.31 3.77 8.11
N ARG A 17 -12.54 2.93 9.13
CA ARG A 17 -11.49 2.55 10.09
C ARG A 17 -10.38 1.74 9.42
N THR A 18 -10.73 0.87 8.48
CA THR A 18 -9.75 0.08 7.73
C THR A 18 -8.98 0.96 6.75
N HIS A 19 -9.63 1.92 6.12
CA HIS A 19 -9.01 2.90 5.24
C HIS A 19 -7.97 3.75 5.97
N GLU A 20 -8.33 4.27 7.15
CA GLU A 20 -7.42 5.04 8.00
C GLU A 20 -6.18 4.21 8.38
N PHE A 21 -6.34 2.92 8.68
CA PHE A 21 -5.21 2.02 8.89
C PHE A 21 -4.37 1.80 7.64
N ALA A 22 -4.99 1.55 6.49
CA ALA A 22 -4.29 1.34 5.24
C ALA A 22 -3.49 2.58 4.81
N GLU A 23 -4.06 3.77 4.98
CA GLU A 23 -3.40 5.05 4.69
C GLU A 23 -2.21 5.31 5.61
N GLN A 24 -2.37 5.08 6.92
CA GLN A 24 -1.37 5.45 7.92
C GLN A 24 -0.26 4.40 8.09
N CYS A 25 -0.59 3.12 7.96
CA CYS A 25 0.33 2.02 8.31
C CYS A 25 0.83 1.24 7.09
N ILE A 26 -0.03 0.95 6.11
CA ILE A 26 0.34 0.11 4.97
C ILE A 26 1.01 0.94 3.87
N ARG A 27 0.34 1.99 3.42
CA ARG A 27 0.73 2.79 2.24
C ARG A 27 2.13 3.42 2.33
N PRO A 28 2.59 3.95 3.48
CA PRO A 28 3.92 4.57 3.57
C PRO A 28 5.06 3.58 3.35
N VAL A 29 4.87 2.32 3.75
CA VAL A 29 5.94 1.29 3.75
C VAL A 29 5.78 0.26 2.62
N ALA A 30 4.63 0.21 1.95
CA ALA A 30 4.30 -0.80 0.94
C ALA A 30 5.35 -0.92 -0.18
N LEU A 31 5.87 0.20 -0.68
CA LEU A 31 6.89 0.22 -1.74
C LEU A 31 8.22 -0.36 -1.25
N GLU A 32 8.61 -0.09 -0.02
CA GLU A 32 9.88 -0.56 0.54
C GLU A 32 9.86 -2.08 0.74
N TYR A 33 8.79 -2.59 1.35
CA TYR A 33 8.63 -4.02 1.59
C TYR A 33 8.47 -4.82 0.30
N ASP A 34 7.78 -4.29 -0.72
CA ASP A 34 7.71 -4.92 -2.05
C ASP A 34 9.09 -5.03 -2.73
N GLN A 35 9.94 -4.01 -2.56
CA GLN A 35 11.30 -4.04 -3.11
C GLN A 35 12.23 -4.99 -2.36
N ARG A 36 12.08 -5.07 -1.03
CA ARG A 36 12.86 -5.96 -0.16
C ARG A 36 12.38 -7.41 -0.23
N GLN A 37 11.15 -7.63 -0.68
CA GLN A 37 10.47 -8.94 -0.63
C GLN A 37 10.45 -9.52 0.78
N GLU A 38 10.26 -8.66 1.77
CA GLU A 38 10.22 -9.02 3.18
C GLU A 38 8.82 -8.90 3.74
N PHE A 39 8.54 -9.69 4.78
CA PHE A 39 7.25 -9.65 5.45
C PHE A 39 7.20 -8.47 6.44
N PRO A 40 6.17 -7.60 6.38
CA PRO A 40 6.06 -6.41 7.22
C PRO A 40 5.51 -6.72 8.61
N TRP A 41 6.33 -7.36 9.46
CA TRP A 41 5.98 -7.68 10.85
C TRP A 41 5.47 -6.48 11.66
N PRO A 42 6.07 -5.27 11.59
CA PRO A 42 5.57 -4.13 12.36
C PRO A 42 4.15 -3.71 11.98
N VAL A 43 3.79 -3.81 10.69
CA VAL A 43 2.43 -3.50 10.22
C VAL A 43 1.44 -4.54 10.72
N LEU A 44 1.85 -5.81 10.77
CA LEU A 44 1.03 -6.90 11.28
C LEU A 44 0.74 -6.72 12.79
N GLU A 45 1.75 -6.34 13.57
CA GLU A 45 1.62 -6.07 15.00
C GLU A 45 0.66 -4.90 15.27
N GLU A 46 0.77 -3.82 14.50
CA GLU A 46 -0.18 -2.70 14.56
C GLU A 46 -1.60 -3.10 14.19
N ALA A 47 -1.77 -3.96 13.17
CA ALA A 47 -3.08 -4.50 12.80
C ALA A 47 -3.69 -5.33 13.94
N ALA A 48 -2.87 -6.15 14.60
CA ALA A 48 -3.29 -6.94 15.75
C ALA A 48 -3.66 -6.06 16.94
N ALA A 49 -2.89 -5.00 17.23
CA ALA A 49 -3.17 -4.04 18.28
C ALA A 49 -4.48 -3.27 18.05
N ARG A 50 -4.82 -2.96 16.79
CA ARG A 50 -6.10 -2.36 16.40
C ARG A 50 -7.28 -3.34 16.38
N GLY A 51 -7.03 -4.61 16.65
CA GLY A 51 -8.05 -5.66 16.78
C GLY A 51 -8.46 -6.33 15.47
N PHE A 52 -7.78 -6.04 14.34
CA PHE A 52 -8.11 -6.64 13.04
C PHE A 52 -7.81 -8.15 12.96
N TYR A 53 -6.97 -8.66 13.86
CA TYR A 53 -6.67 -10.10 14.00
C TYR A 53 -7.46 -10.80 15.11
N SER A 54 -8.44 -10.13 15.72
CA SER A 54 -9.28 -10.74 16.76
C SER A 54 -10.19 -11.83 16.16
N PRO A 55 -10.28 -13.03 16.78
CA PRO A 55 -11.19 -14.08 16.32
C PRO A 55 -12.67 -13.64 16.31
N LEU A 56 -13.07 -12.81 17.26
CA LEU A 56 -14.44 -12.29 17.34
C LEU A 56 -14.74 -11.31 16.20
N PHE A 57 -13.75 -10.48 15.84
CA PHE A 57 -13.88 -9.56 14.71
C PHE A 57 -14.11 -10.33 13.39
N TYR A 58 -13.30 -11.36 13.12
CA TYR A 58 -13.47 -12.18 11.93
C TYR A 58 -14.78 -12.97 11.91
N ARG A 59 -15.24 -13.44 13.06
CA ARG A 59 -16.56 -14.08 13.19
C ARG A 59 -17.67 -13.11 12.77
N ASP A 60 -17.59 -11.85 13.22
CA ASP A 60 -18.62 -10.84 12.91
C ASP A 60 -18.59 -10.44 11.42
N LEU A 61 -17.41 -10.38 10.79
CA LEU A 61 -17.30 -10.14 9.35
C LEU A 61 -17.90 -11.26 8.49
N ILE A 62 -17.65 -12.52 8.87
CA ILE A 62 -18.14 -13.69 8.14
C ILE A 62 -19.62 -13.94 8.44
N GLY A 63 -20.09 -13.59 9.65
CA GLY A 63 -21.46 -13.74 10.08
C GLY A 63 -22.42 -12.66 9.57
N ASP A 64 -21.93 -11.67 8.82
CA ASP A 64 -22.76 -10.62 8.22
C ASP A 64 -23.78 -11.23 7.25
N PRO A 65 -25.10 -11.06 7.47
CA PRO A 65 -26.14 -11.64 6.62
C PRO A 65 -26.14 -11.05 5.19
N THR A 66 -25.55 -9.88 4.99
CA THR A 66 -25.41 -9.28 3.65
C THR A 66 -24.19 -9.82 2.90
N GLY A 67 -23.22 -10.40 3.62
CA GLY A 67 -21.95 -10.88 3.07
C GLY A 67 -20.99 -9.78 2.59
N LEU A 68 -21.29 -8.50 2.83
CA LEU A 68 -20.49 -7.38 2.33
C LEU A 68 -19.31 -7.00 3.24
N SER A 69 -19.42 -7.24 4.55
CA SER A 69 -18.41 -6.76 5.51
C SER A 69 -17.00 -7.32 5.25
N LEU A 70 -16.87 -8.62 4.98
CA LEU A 70 -15.56 -9.21 4.72
C LEU A 70 -14.92 -8.69 3.40
N PRO A 71 -15.62 -8.65 2.26
CA PRO A 71 -15.11 -8.00 1.04
C PRO A 71 -14.70 -6.55 1.24
N MET A 72 -15.52 -5.73 1.91
CA MET A 72 -15.20 -4.32 2.15
C MET A 72 -13.95 -4.15 3.01
N PHE A 73 -13.81 -4.94 4.07
CA PHE A 73 -12.61 -4.95 4.90
C PHE A 73 -11.35 -5.30 4.09
N MET A 74 -11.43 -6.34 3.25
CA MET A 74 -10.30 -6.77 2.42
C MET A 74 -9.93 -5.71 1.38
N GLU A 75 -10.92 -5.12 0.71
CA GLU A 75 -10.70 -4.09 -0.31
C GLU A 75 -9.92 -2.90 0.26
N GLU A 76 -10.31 -2.39 1.43
CA GLU A 76 -9.63 -1.26 2.07
C GLU A 76 -8.21 -1.61 2.53
N LEU A 77 -7.97 -2.84 3.00
CA LEU A 77 -6.60 -3.30 3.30
C LEU A 77 -5.74 -3.33 2.04
N PHE A 78 -6.26 -3.85 0.92
CA PHE A 78 -5.51 -3.94 -0.33
C PHE A 78 -5.34 -2.59 -1.02
N TRP A 79 -6.25 -1.63 -0.81
CA TRP A 79 -6.11 -0.26 -1.29
C TRP A 79 -4.82 0.40 -0.77
N GLY A 80 -4.38 0.03 0.44
CA GLY A 80 -3.11 0.47 1.03
C GLY A 80 -1.87 0.03 0.23
N VAL A 81 -1.97 -1.00 -0.62
CA VAL A 81 -0.86 -1.53 -1.44
C VAL A 81 -0.95 -0.95 -2.86
N PRO A 82 -0.19 0.10 -3.21
CA PRO A 82 -0.30 0.69 -4.53
C PRO A 82 0.35 -0.21 -5.60
N ALA A 83 -0.31 -0.38 -6.74
CA ALA A 83 0.22 -1.11 -7.91
C ALA A 83 1.56 -0.54 -8.45
N SER A 84 1.92 0.70 -8.09
CA SER A 84 3.23 1.30 -8.40
C SER A 84 4.40 0.67 -7.66
N ALA A 85 4.14 -0.03 -6.54
CA ALA A 85 5.13 -0.86 -5.84
C ALA A 85 5.71 -1.91 -6.80
N TRP A 86 4.81 -2.71 -7.39
CA TRP A 86 5.13 -3.77 -8.32
C TRP A 86 5.93 -3.27 -9.55
N ARG A 87 5.51 -2.14 -10.14
CA ARG A 87 6.15 -1.59 -11.36
C ARG A 87 7.57 -1.08 -11.11
N SER A 88 7.86 -0.61 -9.90
CA SER A 88 9.18 -0.09 -9.50
C SER A 88 10.15 -1.23 -9.17
N SER A 89 9.66 -2.27 -8.49
CA SER A 89 10.41 -3.50 -8.22
C SER A 89 10.82 -4.21 -9.53
N CYS A 90 9.89 -4.37 -10.49
CA CYS A 90 10.22 -4.91 -11.83
C CYS A 90 11.28 -4.08 -12.58
N ARG A 91 11.23 -2.75 -12.51
CA ARG A 91 12.16 -1.87 -13.25
C ARG A 91 13.57 -1.92 -12.65
N ARG A 92 13.69 -1.96 -11.31
CA ARG A 92 14.97 -2.10 -10.60
C ARG A 92 15.56 -3.50 -10.75
N TRP A 93 14.74 -4.55 -10.71
CA TRP A 93 15.17 -5.93 -10.97
C TRP A 93 15.69 -6.08 -12.40
N ARG A 94 15.02 -5.50 -13.40
CA ARG A 94 15.49 -5.46 -14.78
C ARG A 94 16.83 -4.72 -14.92
N CYS A 95 17.04 -3.62 -14.19
CA CYS A 95 18.34 -2.94 -14.12
C CYS A 95 19.42 -3.83 -13.48
N ARG A 96 19.14 -4.48 -12.34
CA ARG A 96 20.08 -5.38 -11.65
C ARG A 96 20.47 -6.58 -12.51
N ARG A 97 19.51 -7.19 -13.20
CA ARG A 97 19.73 -8.36 -14.07
C ARG A 97 20.42 -8.02 -15.39
N SER A 98 20.34 -6.77 -15.85
CA SER A 98 21.00 -6.31 -17.08
C SER A 98 22.41 -5.76 -16.86
N GLY A 99 22.92 -5.76 -15.61
CA GLY A 99 24.25 -5.23 -15.29
C GLY A 99 24.43 -3.74 -15.60
N ARG A 100 23.35 -3.02 -15.91
CA ARG A 100 23.41 -1.59 -16.25
C ARG A 100 23.44 -0.75 -14.98
N PRO A 101 24.37 0.22 -14.86
CA PRO A 101 24.40 1.10 -13.71
C PRO A 101 23.08 1.89 -13.58
N PRO A 102 22.64 2.22 -12.35
CA PRO A 102 21.44 3.01 -12.13
C PRO A 102 21.60 4.37 -12.81
N LEU A 103 20.60 4.75 -13.63
CA LEU A 103 20.58 6.08 -14.25
C LEU A 103 20.49 7.15 -13.14
N PRO A 104 21.34 8.19 -13.17
CA PRO A 104 21.30 9.24 -12.16
C PRO A 104 19.97 10.03 -12.26
N SER A 105 19.33 10.19 -11.11
CA SER A 105 18.04 10.85 -10.86
C SER A 105 18.02 12.37 -11.08
N ARG A 106 18.93 12.93 -11.88
CA ARG A 106 19.15 14.39 -11.99
C ARG A 106 18.64 15.03 -13.28
N CYS A 107 17.55 14.53 -13.88
CA CYS A 107 16.93 15.20 -15.03
C CYS A 107 15.73 16.11 -14.68
N CYS A 108 15.43 16.32 -13.40
CA CYS A 108 14.38 17.25 -12.95
C CYS A 108 14.94 18.25 -11.92
N SER A 109 15.81 19.16 -12.34
CA SER A 109 15.88 20.51 -11.75
C SER A 109 16.82 21.41 -12.55
N GLY A 110 16.27 22.50 -13.07
CA GLY A 110 16.98 23.78 -13.15
C GLY A 110 18.05 23.90 -14.23
N ARG A 111 17.62 24.41 -15.38
CA ARG A 111 18.41 25.27 -16.27
C ARG A 111 19.16 26.32 -15.43
N ARG A 112 20.48 26.23 -15.28
CA ARG A 112 21.36 27.39 -15.05
C ARG A 112 22.65 27.24 -15.87
N SER A 113 22.89 28.31 -16.60
CA SER A 113 23.94 28.67 -17.55
C SER A 113 25.37 28.56 -17.02
N ALA A 114 26.24 28.05 -17.89
CA ALA A 114 27.62 28.44 -18.20
C ALA A 114 28.44 29.27 -17.18
N SER A 115 29.62 28.75 -16.83
CA SER A 115 30.92 29.45 -17.00
C SER A 115 32.08 28.51 -16.62
N ALA A 116 32.98 28.21 -17.57
CA ALA A 116 34.25 27.52 -17.31
C ALA A 116 35.32 28.54 -16.84
N PRO A 117 36.23 28.19 -15.92
CA PRO A 117 37.39 29.04 -15.61
C PRO A 117 38.54 28.80 -16.61
N PRO A 118 39.33 29.82 -16.97
CA PRO A 118 40.48 29.68 -17.85
C PRO A 118 41.65 29.02 -17.11
N ALA A 119 42.34 28.11 -17.80
CA ALA A 119 43.61 27.55 -17.37
C ALA A 119 44.69 28.64 -17.38
N THR A 120 45.49 28.68 -16.32
CA THR A 120 46.76 29.43 -16.26
C THR A 120 47.90 28.49 -16.59
#